data_AF-A0ABD1KFR6-F1
#
_entry.id   AF-A0ABD1KFR6-F1
#
_cell.length_a   1.000
_cell.length_b   1.000
_cell.length_c   1.000
_cell.angle_alpha   90.00
_cell.angle_beta   90.00
_cell.angle_gamma   90.00
#
_symmetry.space_group_name_H-M   'P 1'
#
loop_
_entity.id
_entity.type
_entity.pdbx_description
1 polymer ?
#
loop_
_entity_poly.entity_id
_entity_poly.type
_entity_poly.pdbx_seq_one_letter_code
_entity_poly.pdbx_strand_id
1 'polypeptide(L)'
;MEVGKVIWWLLLYLPDCQGAPIPDTFTVSGPDGPLSVWMGSSVILPCSVSPAFTDSLELRWHRPEKFKTPVLLYEKQQTQEQPADPQYRGRVSLTGELEKGNVSLKVENVTMADSGEYICFVAGKMWYEQARVYIIVKATGTHPVLSVADGGSGQVNVSCVSDGWFPKPTLTWRQQGGTEISQSFDTTIDAQGLVSVTSQLLLPLSKLEWLSCSVGLPGQEKKESRLFLSISALQVDDMKRKLEEMENKSKTRENELRRRLAASEAEVERVANTGPWKERFIVCLCLWLLTLTVILFLHLYKKVGFMKSKDSKQAALKDETGCSEEEEGLMMQYEGLQEKVNKNETKVRHLENGNEGLQEKVNESQTKVGNVEDQNTGTEVDPERDQAMDRGRNIQDSDVDGLTDMLCSIKIQEDAKCPKRL
;
A
#
# COMPACT_ATOMS: atom_id res chain seq x y z
N MET A 1 40.43 -31.84 84.39
CA MET A 1 39.03 -32.31 84.48
C MET A 1 38.14 -31.10 84.70
N GLU A 2 37.31 -30.64 83.79
CA GLU A 2 36.77 -31.28 82.59
C GLU A 2 36.56 -30.26 81.46
N VAL A 3 37.65 -29.94 80.76
CA VAL A 3 37.57 -29.34 79.41
C VAL A 3 36.78 -30.27 78.46
N GLY A 4 36.69 -31.56 78.80
CA GLY A 4 35.87 -32.55 78.09
C GLY A 4 34.35 -32.40 78.21
N LYS A 5 33.81 -31.67 79.21
CA LYS A 5 32.35 -31.47 79.34
C LYS A 5 31.81 -30.35 78.45
N VAL A 6 32.61 -29.32 78.19
CA VAL A 6 32.20 -28.19 77.33
C VAL A 6 32.27 -28.56 75.85
N ILE A 7 33.25 -29.38 75.46
CA ILE A 7 33.38 -29.91 74.09
C ILE A 7 32.21 -30.85 73.74
N TRP A 8 31.69 -31.60 74.71
CA TRP A 8 30.54 -32.49 74.49
C TRP A 8 29.22 -31.72 74.29
N TRP A 9 29.06 -30.56 74.92
CA TRP A 9 27.91 -29.66 74.69
C TRP A 9 27.99 -28.90 73.36
N LEU A 10 29.20 -28.55 72.90
CA LEU A 10 29.41 -27.89 71.59
C LEU A 10 29.16 -28.82 70.40
N LEU A 11 29.34 -30.14 70.54
CA LEU A 11 29.03 -31.12 69.51
C LEU A 11 27.53 -31.41 69.36
N LEU A 12 26.71 -31.07 70.36
CA LEU A 12 25.24 -31.21 70.32
C LEU A 12 24.51 -29.99 69.74
N TYR A 13 25.21 -28.88 69.51
CA TYR A 13 24.68 -27.62 68.97
C TYR A 13 25.24 -27.25 67.59
N LEU A 14 25.92 -28.17 66.91
CA LEU A 14 26.09 -28.04 65.47
C LEU A 14 24.73 -28.37 64.84
N PRO A 15 24.02 -27.40 64.21
CA PRO A 15 22.89 -27.75 63.39
C PRO A 15 23.43 -28.73 62.36
N ASP A 16 22.83 -29.92 62.32
CA ASP A 16 23.19 -30.96 61.40
C ASP A 16 23.06 -30.36 59.99
N CYS A 17 24.18 -29.93 59.41
CA CYS A 17 24.27 -29.58 58.00
C CYS A 17 24.26 -30.88 57.20
N GLN A 18 23.24 -31.70 57.40
CA GLN A 18 22.73 -32.55 56.34
C GLN A 18 22.13 -31.57 55.32
N GLY A 19 22.99 -31.06 54.43
CA GLY A 19 22.50 -30.54 53.16
C GLY A 19 21.53 -31.58 52.61
N ALA A 20 20.33 -31.14 52.23
CA ALA A 20 19.31 -32.04 51.72
C ALA A 20 19.96 -32.98 50.71
N PRO A 21 19.75 -34.31 50.80
CA PRO A 21 20.34 -35.25 49.87
C PRO A 21 19.97 -34.80 48.46
N ILE A 22 20.97 -34.50 47.63
CA ILE A 22 20.75 -34.17 46.24
C ILE A 22 20.04 -35.40 45.66
N PRO A 23 18.82 -35.25 45.13
CA PRO A 23 18.07 -36.39 44.64
C PRO A 23 18.84 -37.02 43.48
N ASP A 24 19.18 -38.30 43.62
CA ASP A 24 19.91 -39.07 42.60
C ASP A 24 19.11 -39.25 41.31
N THR A 25 17.79 -39.02 41.37
CA THR A 25 16.83 -39.19 40.28
C THR A 25 15.84 -38.04 40.21
N PHE A 26 15.30 -37.83 39.01
CA PHE A 26 14.31 -36.80 38.71
C PHE A 26 13.36 -37.30 37.62
N THR A 27 12.21 -36.64 37.49
CA THR A 27 11.25 -36.87 36.42
C THR A 27 11.15 -35.63 35.53
N VAL A 28 10.88 -35.86 34.25
CA VAL A 28 10.57 -34.79 33.30
C VAL A 28 9.13 -34.96 32.85
N SER A 29 8.37 -33.87 32.88
CA SER A 29 6.96 -33.86 32.46
C SER A 29 6.75 -32.87 31.33
N GLY A 30 5.97 -33.30 30.33
CA GLY A 30 5.47 -32.50 29.22
C GLY A 30 3.95 -32.32 29.31
N PRO A 31 3.32 -31.76 28.28
CA PRO A 31 1.88 -31.67 28.21
C PRO A 31 1.25 -33.04 27.89
N ASP A 32 0.02 -33.26 28.35
CA ASP A 32 -0.71 -34.51 28.11
C ASP A 32 -1.19 -34.68 26.65
N GLY A 33 -1.12 -33.62 25.84
CA GLY A 33 -1.64 -33.62 24.48
C GLY A 33 -0.96 -32.61 23.54
N PRO A 34 -1.31 -32.66 22.24
CA PRO A 34 -0.70 -31.80 21.25
C PRO A 34 -1.12 -30.34 21.41
N LEU A 35 -0.17 -29.43 21.18
CA LEU A 35 -0.41 -28.00 21.20
C LEU A 35 -0.77 -27.50 19.81
N SER A 36 -1.87 -26.75 19.69
CA SER A 36 -2.20 -26.04 18.44
C SER A 36 -1.57 -24.65 18.44
N VAL A 37 -0.84 -24.31 17.38
CA VAL A 37 -0.19 -23.01 17.21
C VAL A 37 -0.47 -22.45 15.82
N TRP A 38 -0.53 -21.12 15.71
CA TRP A 38 -0.67 -20.42 14.44
C TRP A 38 0.66 -20.20 13.74
N MET A 39 0.71 -20.42 12.44
CA MET A 39 1.85 -20.05 11.61
C MET A 39 2.16 -18.54 11.76
N GLY A 40 3.45 -18.19 11.83
CA GLY A 40 3.95 -16.85 12.08
C GLY A 40 3.92 -16.41 13.55
N SER A 41 3.29 -17.17 14.45
CA SER A 41 3.21 -16.83 15.88
C SER A 41 4.38 -17.40 16.69
N SER A 42 4.32 -17.30 18.01
CA SER A 42 5.26 -17.93 18.95
C SER A 42 4.55 -18.96 19.82
N VAL A 43 5.26 -20.03 20.18
CA VAL A 43 4.75 -21.10 21.06
C VAL A 43 5.75 -21.43 22.16
N ILE A 44 5.23 -21.82 23.32
CA ILE A 44 6.00 -22.36 24.42
C ILE A 44 5.73 -23.86 24.47
N LEU A 45 6.79 -24.67 24.38
CA LEU A 45 6.76 -26.11 24.56
C LEU A 45 7.03 -26.39 26.05
N PRO A 46 6.00 -26.76 26.83
CA PRO A 46 6.15 -26.90 28.26
C PRO A 46 6.98 -28.16 28.56
N CYS A 47 7.95 -27.99 29.45
CA CYS A 47 8.73 -29.08 30.01
C CYS A 47 9.18 -28.71 31.42
N SER A 48 8.91 -29.58 32.39
CA SER A 48 9.22 -29.36 33.80
C SER A 48 10.03 -30.51 34.37
N VAL A 49 10.95 -30.20 35.28
CA VAL A 49 11.80 -31.15 36.00
C VAL A 49 11.41 -31.16 37.47
N SER A 50 11.20 -32.35 38.04
CA SER A 50 10.86 -32.50 39.46
C SER A 50 11.61 -33.67 40.10
N PRO A 51 12.25 -33.46 41.26
CA PRO A 51 12.53 -32.17 41.90
C PRO A 51 13.46 -31.29 41.04
N ALA A 52 13.41 -29.98 41.23
CA ALA A 52 14.32 -29.07 40.52
C ALA A 52 15.76 -29.29 41.01
N PHE A 53 16.70 -29.44 40.08
CA PHE A 53 18.13 -29.50 40.37
C PHE A 53 18.91 -28.86 39.21
N THR A 54 19.95 -28.09 39.52
CA THR A 54 20.68 -27.27 38.55
C THR A 54 22.14 -27.65 38.38
N ASP A 55 22.68 -28.47 39.29
CA ASP A 55 24.09 -28.86 39.24
C ASP A 55 24.34 -29.87 38.12
N SER A 56 25.17 -29.46 37.14
CA SER A 56 25.62 -30.32 36.02
C SER A 56 24.50 -30.86 35.14
N LEU A 57 23.46 -30.04 34.90
CA LEU A 57 22.35 -30.36 34.00
C LEU A 57 22.75 -30.14 32.53
N GLU A 58 22.61 -31.17 31.70
CA GLU A 58 22.50 -31.03 30.25
C GLU A 58 21.01 -31.02 29.88
N LEU A 59 20.53 -29.92 29.31
CA LEU A 59 19.19 -29.81 28.74
C LEU A 59 19.31 -29.74 27.22
N ARG A 60 18.57 -30.62 26.55
CA ARG A 60 18.55 -30.72 25.10
C ARG A 60 17.12 -30.78 24.60
N TRP A 61 16.74 -29.79 23.82
CA TRP A 61 15.56 -29.86 22.99
C TRP A 61 15.96 -30.35 21.60
N HIS A 62 15.39 -31.46 21.14
CA HIS A 62 15.70 -31.99 19.82
C HIS A 62 14.48 -32.56 19.11
N ARG A 63 14.56 -32.64 17.79
CA ARG A 63 13.61 -33.40 16.98
C ARG A 63 13.94 -34.90 17.05
N PRO A 64 12.99 -35.80 16.78
CA PRO A 64 13.28 -37.22 16.61
C PRO A 64 14.48 -37.42 15.68
N GLU A 65 15.37 -38.34 16.05
CA GLU A 65 16.60 -38.69 15.29
C GLU A 65 17.63 -37.56 15.13
N LYS A 66 17.36 -36.33 15.60
CA LYS A 66 18.25 -35.16 15.53
C LYS A 66 18.98 -34.88 16.84
N PHE A 67 19.34 -35.93 17.59
CA PHE A 67 20.02 -35.77 18.88
C PHE A 67 21.33 -34.98 18.77
N LYS A 68 22.13 -35.21 17.71
CA LYS A 68 23.43 -34.54 17.50
C LYS A 68 23.32 -33.10 17.01
N THR A 69 22.19 -32.72 16.41
CA THR A 69 21.89 -31.38 15.91
C THR A 69 20.57 -30.90 16.53
N PRO A 70 20.56 -30.66 17.86
CA PRO A 70 19.37 -30.27 18.60
C PRO A 70 18.81 -28.92 18.17
N VAL A 71 17.54 -28.69 18.51
CA VAL A 71 16.88 -27.39 18.42
C VAL A 71 17.53 -26.39 19.37
N LEU A 72 17.80 -26.80 20.60
CA LEU A 72 18.51 -26.02 21.61
C LEU A 72 19.32 -26.95 22.52
N LEU A 73 20.54 -26.54 22.84
CA LEU A 73 21.39 -27.20 23.82
C LEU A 73 21.76 -26.21 24.93
N TYR A 74 21.54 -26.60 26.17
CA TYR A 74 21.97 -25.88 27.35
C TYR A 74 22.88 -26.79 28.18
N GLU A 75 24.13 -26.36 28.32
CA GLU A 75 25.20 -27.09 29.03
C GLU A 75 26.14 -26.04 29.64
N LYS A 76 26.85 -26.37 30.73
CA LYS A 76 27.80 -25.46 31.39
C LYS A 76 27.17 -24.11 31.74
N GLN A 77 25.91 -24.15 32.17
CA GLN A 77 25.11 -22.99 32.58
C GLN A 77 24.85 -21.97 31.45
N GLN A 78 25.01 -22.36 30.18
CA GLN A 78 24.80 -21.48 29.04
C GLN A 78 24.15 -22.22 27.86
N THR A 79 23.33 -21.50 27.10
CA THR A 79 22.85 -21.98 25.79
C THR A 79 24.02 -22.02 24.81
N GLN A 80 24.24 -23.20 24.22
CA GLN A 80 25.31 -23.43 23.26
C GLN A 80 24.85 -23.09 21.84
N GLU A 81 25.66 -22.34 21.09
CA GLU A 81 25.38 -22.06 19.68
C GLU A 81 25.62 -23.27 18.77
N GLN A 82 26.52 -24.18 19.18
CA GLN A 82 26.86 -25.38 18.42
C GLN A 82 26.97 -26.58 19.36
N PRO A 83 26.52 -27.78 18.93
CA PRO A 83 25.82 -28.05 17.68
C PRO A 83 24.32 -27.70 17.83
N ALA A 84 23.82 -26.69 17.12
CA ALA A 84 22.40 -26.39 17.04
C ALA A 84 21.95 -26.43 15.57
N ASP A 85 20.73 -26.89 15.33
CA ASP A 85 20.16 -26.95 13.99
C ASP A 85 19.95 -25.52 13.44
N PRO A 86 20.55 -25.19 12.27
CA PRO A 86 20.45 -23.86 11.67
C PRO A 86 19.02 -23.34 11.49
N GLN A 87 18.02 -24.22 11.30
CA GLN A 87 16.62 -23.80 11.10
C GLN A 87 16.00 -23.12 12.35
N TYR A 88 16.61 -23.31 13.52
CA TYR A 88 16.14 -22.75 14.79
C TYR A 88 16.98 -21.55 15.26
N ARG A 89 18.06 -21.23 14.56
CA ARG A 89 18.99 -20.17 14.96
C ARG A 89 18.25 -18.83 15.07
N GLY A 90 18.36 -18.18 16.23
CA GLY A 90 17.73 -16.89 16.49
C GLY A 90 16.21 -16.92 16.67
N ARG A 91 15.59 -18.10 16.66
CA ARG A 91 14.13 -18.28 16.87
C ARG A 91 13.77 -18.96 18.19
N VAL A 92 14.77 -19.46 18.93
CA VAL A 92 14.52 -20.29 20.13
C VAL A 92 15.19 -19.75 21.37
N SER A 93 14.51 -19.88 22.51
CA SER A 93 15.02 -19.49 23.82
C SER A 93 14.36 -20.32 24.93
N LEU A 94 14.98 -20.38 26.10
CA LEU A 94 14.37 -20.97 27.30
C LEU A 94 13.48 -19.92 27.98
N THR A 95 12.28 -20.31 28.40
CA THR A 95 11.27 -19.33 28.88
C THR A 95 11.43 -18.94 30.34
N GLY A 96 12.22 -19.64 31.15
CA GLY A 96 12.20 -19.34 32.58
C GLY A 96 13.19 -20.07 33.46
N GLU A 97 12.78 -20.16 34.73
CA GLU A 97 13.58 -20.42 35.91
C GLU A 97 14.04 -21.88 35.96
N LEU A 98 15.19 -22.16 35.35
CA LEU A 98 15.85 -23.46 35.41
C LEU A 98 16.05 -23.92 36.87
N GLU A 99 16.32 -22.98 37.77
CA GLU A 99 16.43 -23.20 39.22
C GLU A 99 15.13 -23.72 39.87
N LYS A 100 13.98 -23.42 39.29
CA LYS A 100 12.67 -23.94 39.71
C LYS A 100 12.21 -25.14 38.88
N GLY A 101 13.07 -25.69 38.02
CA GLY A 101 12.78 -26.85 37.19
C GLY A 101 11.97 -26.54 35.92
N ASN A 102 11.77 -25.26 35.56
CA ASN A 102 11.11 -24.92 34.30
C ASN A 102 12.12 -24.87 33.16
N VAL A 103 12.09 -25.88 32.30
CA VAL A 103 13.02 -26.07 31.17
C VAL A 103 12.31 -25.91 29.81
N SER A 104 11.20 -25.17 29.80
CA SER A 104 10.34 -25.01 28.63
C SER A 104 11.01 -24.20 27.50
N LEU A 105 10.72 -24.58 26.25
CA LEU A 105 11.30 -23.96 25.05
C LEU A 105 10.31 -22.98 24.43
N LYS A 106 10.74 -21.74 24.18
CA LYS A 106 10.05 -20.81 23.30
C LYS A 106 10.53 -21.02 21.86
N VAL A 107 9.60 -21.11 20.92
CA VAL A 107 9.88 -21.07 19.47
C VAL A 107 9.12 -19.88 18.88
N GLU A 108 9.83 -18.99 18.21
CA GLU A 108 9.29 -17.78 17.58
C GLU A 108 9.20 -17.94 16.06
N ASN A 109 8.29 -17.18 15.43
CA ASN A 109 8.05 -17.20 13.98
C ASN A 109 7.83 -18.63 13.45
N VAL A 110 6.83 -19.32 14.01
CA VAL A 110 6.52 -20.73 13.74
C VAL A 110 6.13 -20.93 12.27
N THR A 111 6.69 -21.96 11.64
CA THR A 111 6.44 -22.32 10.23
C THR A 111 5.78 -23.70 10.14
N MET A 112 5.26 -24.08 8.97
CA MET A 112 4.71 -25.43 8.77
C MET A 112 5.75 -26.54 9.04
N ALA A 113 7.03 -26.28 8.76
CA ALA A 113 8.14 -27.20 9.06
C ALA A 113 8.38 -27.39 10.57
N ASP A 114 7.84 -26.49 11.40
CA ASP A 114 7.92 -26.63 12.85
C ASP A 114 6.88 -27.62 13.41
N SER A 115 5.87 -28.02 12.63
CA SER A 115 4.89 -29.03 13.05
C SER A 115 5.55 -30.37 13.41
N GLY A 116 4.97 -31.09 14.36
CA GLY A 116 5.43 -32.43 14.76
C GLY A 116 6.04 -32.50 16.17
N GLU A 117 6.81 -33.55 16.39
CA GLU A 117 7.34 -33.91 17.71
C GLU A 117 8.63 -33.16 18.07
N TYR A 118 8.74 -32.81 19.34
CA TYR A 118 9.92 -32.32 20.02
C TYR A 118 10.16 -33.18 21.26
N ILE A 119 11.44 -33.40 21.59
CA ILE A 119 11.85 -34.16 22.76
C ILE A 119 12.63 -33.22 23.67
N CYS A 120 12.14 -33.08 24.89
CA CYS A 120 12.83 -32.42 26.00
C CYS A 120 13.65 -33.49 26.72
N PHE A 121 14.95 -33.53 26.47
CA PHE A 121 15.87 -34.45 27.12
C PHE A 121 16.63 -33.71 28.22
N VAL A 122 16.67 -34.29 29.41
CA VAL A 122 17.37 -33.73 30.57
C VAL A 122 18.27 -34.81 31.14
N ALA A 123 19.56 -34.51 31.27
CA ALA A 123 20.54 -35.38 31.90
C ALA A 123 21.21 -34.68 33.08
N GLY A 124 21.26 -35.37 34.21
CA GLY A 124 22.15 -35.07 35.32
C GLY A 124 23.42 -35.92 35.25
N LYS A 125 24.14 -36.03 36.38
CA LYS A 125 25.41 -36.79 36.43
C LYS A 125 25.25 -38.30 36.23
N MET A 126 24.20 -38.90 36.80
CA MET A 126 24.00 -40.36 36.85
C MET A 126 22.65 -40.82 36.30
N TRP A 127 21.78 -39.88 35.93
CA TRP A 127 20.40 -40.15 35.53
C TRP A 127 20.00 -39.23 34.38
N TYR A 128 19.09 -39.70 33.52
CA TYR A 128 18.47 -38.90 32.48
C TYR A 128 16.99 -39.26 32.36
N GLU A 129 16.20 -38.32 31.86
CA GLU A 129 14.79 -38.50 31.57
C GLU A 129 14.40 -37.63 30.36
N GLN A 130 13.28 -37.93 29.72
CA GLN A 130 12.76 -37.17 28.59
C GLN A 130 11.24 -37.07 28.57
N ALA A 131 10.73 -35.91 28.16
CA ALA A 131 9.33 -35.72 27.81
C ALA A 131 9.15 -35.42 26.31
N ARG A 132 8.02 -35.84 25.75
CA ARG A 132 7.63 -35.57 24.36
C ARG A 132 6.61 -34.46 24.32
N VAL A 133 6.79 -33.53 23.38
CA VAL A 133 5.85 -32.44 23.11
C VAL A 133 5.52 -32.45 21.63
N TYR A 134 4.24 -32.50 21.28
CA TYR A 134 3.79 -32.48 19.90
C TYR A 134 3.11 -31.14 19.60
N ILE A 135 3.47 -30.50 18.49
CA ILE A 135 2.76 -29.30 18.04
C ILE A 135 2.10 -29.50 16.67
N ILE A 136 0.93 -28.93 16.51
CA ILE A 136 0.17 -28.87 15.26
C ILE A 136 0.12 -27.41 14.83
N VAL A 137 0.77 -27.10 13.72
CA VAL A 137 0.75 -25.77 13.14
C VAL A 137 -0.50 -25.60 12.29
N LYS A 138 -1.27 -24.54 12.56
CA LYS A 138 -2.46 -24.12 11.80
C LYS A 138 -2.11 -22.91 10.96
N ALA A 139 -2.73 -22.81 9.78
CA ALA A 139 -2.56 -21.70 8.87
C ALA A 139 -3.93 -21.15 8.46
N THR A 140 -4.07 -19.83 8.58
CA THR A 140 -5.23 -19.10 8.06
C THR A 140 -4.92 -18.67 6.64
N GLY A 141 -5.80 -19.03 5.71
CA GLY A 141 -5.59 -18.71 4.30
C GLY A 141 -5.95 -17.27 3.93
N THR A 142 -5.87 -16.99 2.64
CA THR A 142 -6.15 -15.68 2.03
C THR A 142 -7.64 -15.35 2.05
N HIS A 143 -8.00 -14.07 1.86
CA HIS A 143 -9.40 -13.73 1.57
C HIS A 143 -9.80 -14.37 0.23
N PRO A 144 -11.03 -14.90 0.11
CA PRO A 144 -11.46 -15.55 -1.12
C PRO A 144 -11.50 -14.57 -2.29
N VAL A 145 -10.83 -14.90 -3.38
CA VAL A 145 -10.84 -14.12 -4.61
C VAL A 145 -11.99 -14.61 -5.48
N LEU A 146 -12.84 -13.67 -5.91
CA LEU A 146 -13.95 -13.93 -6.82
C LEU A 146 -13.57 -13.49 -8.23
N SER A 147 -13.77 -14.37 -9.21
CA SER A 147 -13.65 -14.03 -10.63
C SER A 147 -14.90 -14.45 -11.40
N VAL A 148 -15.22 -13.66 -12.42
CA VAL A 148 -16.47 -13.74 -13.17
C VAL A 148 -16.15 -14.03 -14.62
N ALA A 149 -16.81 -15.04 -15.18
CA ALA A 149 -16.74 -15.42 -16.58
C ALA A 149 -18.14 -15.59 -17.18
N ASP A 150 -18.26 -15.46 -18.49
CA ASP A 150 -19.52 -15.75 -19.18
C ASP A 150 -19.85 -17.24 -19.05
N GLY A 151 -21.07 -17.52 -18.60
CA GLY A 151 -21.60 -18.87 -18.46
C GLY A 151 -22.40 -19.32 -19.69
N GLY A 152 -22.65 -18.41 -20.65
CA GLY A 152 -23.51 -18.64 -21.79
C GLY A 152 -25.00 -18.66 -21.42
N SER A 153 -25.87 -18.48 -22.42
CA SER A 153 -27.34 -18.53 -22.26
C SER A 153 -27.89 -17.59 -21.16
N GLY A 154 -27.27 -16.42 -20.97
CA GLY A 154 -27.67 -15.43 -19.94
C GLY A 154 -27.30 -15.82 -18.50
N GLN A 155 -26.41 -16.79 -18.34
CA GLN A 155 -25.85 -17.21 -17.06
C GLN A 155 -24.43 -16.67 -16.89
N VAL A 156 -24.02 -16.51 -15.63
CA VAL A 156 -22.69 -16.09 -15.24
C VAL A 156 -22.03 -17.22 -14.46
N ASN A 157 -20.77 -17.51 -14.78
CA ASN A 157 -19.94 -18.44 -14.01
C ASN A 157 -19.07 -17.63 -13.04
N VAL A 158 -19.23 -17.86 -11.75
CA VAL A 158 -18.44 -17.20 -10.71
C VAL A 158 -17.55 -18.25 -10.03
N SER A 159 -16.24 -18.03 -10.05
CA SER A 159 -15.28 -18.86 -9.34
C SER A 159 -14.78 -18.18 -8.08
N CYS A 160 -14.69 -18.94 -6.99
CA CYS A 160 -14.11 -18.53 -5.72
C CYS A 160 -12.86 -19.36 -5.43
N VAL A 161 -11.73 -18.68 -5.20
CA VAL A 161 -10.43 -19.30 -4.90
C VAL A 161 -9.88 -18.75 -3.60
N SER A 162 -9.34 -19.60 -2.73
CA SER A 162 -8.68 -19.17 -1.51
C SER A 162 -7.57 -20.15 -1.11
N ASP A 163 -6.41 -19.63 -0.74
CA ASP A 163 -5.17 -20.39 -0.63
C ASP A 163 -4.60 -20.36 0.79
N GLY A 164 -3.75 -21.33 1.13
CA GLY A 164 -2.90 -21.26 2.34
C GLY A 164 -3.56 -21.75 3.64
N TRP A 165 -4.53 -22.66 3.56
CA TRP A 165 -5.27 -23.12 4.74
C TRP A 165 -4.71 -24.40 5.34
N PHE A 166 -4.61 -24.47 6.68
CA PHE A 166 -4.40 -25.73 7.38
C PHE A 166 -5.06 -25.70 8.77
N PRO A 167 -5.89 -26.70 9.13
CA PRO A 167 -6.29 -27.87 8.33
C PRO A 167 -7.21 -27.49 7.15
N LYS A 168 -7.79 -28.49 6.46
CA LYS A 168 -8.75 -28.25 5.36
C LYS A 168 -9.89 -27.31 5.82
N PRO A 169 -10.14 -26.20 5.09
CA PRO A 169 -11.18 -25.24 5.46
C PRO A 169 -12.56 -25.66 4.94
N THR A 170 -13.57 -24.90 5.34
CA THR A 170 -14.92 -24.96 4.80
C THR A 170 -15.16 -23.79 3.86
N LEU A 171 -15.88 -24.02 2.77
CA LEU A 171 -16.32 -22.99 1.82
C LEU A 171 -17.85 -22.93 1.82
N THR A 172 -18.40 -21.73 1.77
CA THR A 172 -19.85 -21.51 1.77
C THR A 172 -20.20 -20.35 0.85
N TRP A 173 -21.13 -20.59 -0.07
CA TRP A 173 -21.71 -19.54 -0.91
C TRP A 173 -22.97 -18.98 -0.28
N ARG A 174 -23.21 -17.67 -0.41
CA ARG A 174 -24.41 -17.00 0.11
C ARG A 174 -24.95 -15.97 -0.89
N GLN A 175 -26.26 -15.97 -1.10
CA GLN A 175 -26.95 -15.05 -2.01
C GLN A 175 -27.85 -14.04 -1.27
N GLN A 176 -28.45 -13.09 -2.03
CA GLN A 176 -29.29 -11.99 -1.55
C GLN A 176 -30.39 -12.37 -0.53
N GLY A 177 -30.96 -13.58 -0.62
CA GLY A 177 -31.97 -14.08 0.33
C GLY A 177 -31.39 -14.64 1.64
N GLY A 178 -30.08 -14.56 1.84
CA GLY A 178 -29.37 -15.18 2.95
C GLY A 178 -29.25 -16.70 2.87
N THR A 179 -29.79 -17.32 1.81
CA THR A 179 -29.70 -18.77 1.56
C THR A 179 -28.25 -19.18 1.34
N GLU A 180 -27.79 -20.16 2.11
CA GLU A 180 -26.51 -20.81 1.87
C GLU A 180 -26.64 -21.82 0.73
N ILE A 181 -25.74 -21.75 -0.24
CA ILE A 181 -25.67 -22.69 -1.35
C ILE A 181 -24.59 -23.69 -1.00
N SER A 182 -25.00 -24.93 -0.73
CA SER A 182 -24.08 -26.04 -0.51
C SER A 182 -23.64 -26.57 -1.86
N GLN A 183 -22.38 -26.32 -2.21
CA GLN A 183 -21.78 -26.75 -3.46
C GLN A 183 -20.47 -27.48 -3.16
N SER A 184 -20.14 -28.49 -3.97
CA SER A 184 -18.83 -29.12 -3.90
C SER A 184 -17.75 -28.10 -4.31
N PHE A 185 -16.60 -28.22 -3.67
CA PHE A 185 -15.41 -27.45 -4.01
C PHE A 185 -14.23 -28.40 -4.12
N ASP A 186 -13.35 -28.09 -5.04
CA ASP A 186 -12.12 -28.81 -5.26
C ASP A 186 -11.06 -28.30 -4.28
N THR A 187 -10.12 -29.19 -3.94
CA THR A 187 -9.01 -28.86 -3.04
C THR A 187 -7.70 -29.34 -3.62
N THR A 188 -6.69 -28.48 -3.61
CA THR A 188 -5.31 -28.82 -3.94
C THR A 188 -4.43 -28.58 -2.71
N ILE A 189 -3.28 -29.27 -2.66
CA ILE A 189 -2.32 -29.18 -1.55
C ILE A 189 -0.97 -28.77 -2.13
N ASP A 190 -0.35 -27.74 -1.55
CA ASP A 190 0.96 -27.26 -1.96
C ASP A 190 2.12 -28.10 -1.35
N ALA A 191 3.35 -27.74 -1.70
CA ALA A 191 4.55 -28.42 -1.20
C ALA A 191 4.75 -28.30 0.33
N GLN A 192 4.12 -27.30 0.96
CA GLN A 192 4.16 -27.05 2.39
C GLN A 192 3.01 -27.76 3.14
N GLY A 193 2.11 -28.42 2.43
CA GLY A 193 0.95 -29.10 2.98
C GLY A 193 -0.25 -28.19 3.23
N LEU A 194 -0.24 -26.96 2.72
CA LEU A 194 -1.36 -26.02 2.83
C LEU A 194 -2.40 -26.30 1.74
N VAL A 195 -3.66 -26.08 2.08
CA VAL A 195 -4.81 -26.36 1.22
C VAL A 195 -5.23 -25.08 0.49
N SER A 196 -5.39 -25.20 -0.82
CA SER A 196 -6.14 -24.25 -1.65
C SER A 196 -7.52 -24.84 -1.97
N VAL A 197 -8.54 -24.00 -1.92
CA VAL A 197 -9.91 -24.36 -2.25
C VAL A 197 -10.39 -23.60 -3.47
N THR A 198 -11.09 -24.29 -4.37
CA THR A 198 -11.69 -23.69 -5.57
C THR A 198 -13.12 -24.18 -5.71
N SER A 199 -14.06 -23.25 -5.88
CA SER A 199 -15.47 -23.57 -6.15
C SER A 199 -15.97 -22.70 -7.30
N GLN A 200 -16.87 -23.25 -8.13
CA GLN A 200 -17.43 -22.56 -9.28
C GLN A 200 -18.95 -22.68 -9.26
N LEU A 201 -19.63 -21.58 -9.51
CA LEU A 201 -21.08 -21.48 -9.41
C LEU A 201 -21.64 -20.80 -10.66
N LEU A 202 -22.53 -21.51 -11.37
CA LEU A 202 -23.21 -21.03 -12.56
C LEU A 202 -24.61 -20.55 -12.21
N LEU A 203 -24.91 -19.27 -12.43
CA LEU A 203 -26.17 -18.65 -11.98
C LEU A 203 -26.77 -17.72 -13.04
N PRO A 204 -28.11 -17.56 -13.07
CA PRO A 204 -28.75 -16.58 -13.94
C PRO A 204 -28.54 -15.15 -13.42
N LEU A 205 -28.08 -14.24 -14.29
CA LEU A 205 -27.84 -12.83 -13.95
C LEU A 205 -29.10 -12.08 -13.49
N SER A 206 -30.28 -12.47 -14.01
CA SER A 206 -31.55 -11.79 -13.77
C SER A 206 -32.05 -11.82 -12.31
N LYS A 207 -31.38 -12.56 -11.41
CA LYS A 207 -31.80 -12.75 -10.01
C LYS A 207 -30.70 -12.42 -8.98
N LEU A 208 -29.58 -11.82 -9.39
CA LEU A 208 -28.42 -11.61 -8.51
C LEU A 208 -28.17 -10.13 -8.25
N GLU A 209 -28.52 -9.65 -7.06
CA GLU A 209 -27.98 -8.36 -6.58
C GLU A 209 -26.58 -8.51 -6.01
N TRP A 210 -26.39 -9.50 -5.14
CA TRP A 210 -25.09 -9.83 -4.58
C TRP A 210 -24.92 -11.32 -4.32
N LEU A 211 -23.66 -11.76 -4.42
CA LEU A 211 -23.18 -13.10 -4.15
C LEU A 211 -21.98 -13.00 -3.21
N SER A 212 -21.85 -13.95 -2.30
CA SER A 212 -20.75 -14.01 -1.35
C SER A 212 -20.13 -15.40 -1.32
N CYS A 213 -18.81 -15.45 -1.25
CA CYS A 213 -18.07 -16.66 -0.90
C CYS A 213 -17.38 -16.45 0.45
N SER A 214 -17.58 -17.39 1.37
CA SER A 214 -16.99 -17.39 2.70
C SER A 214 -16.14 -18.64 2.89
N VAL A 215 -14.86 -18.46 3.22
CA VAL A 215 -13.92 -19.55 3.50
C VAL A 215 -13.37 -19.42 4.91
N GLY A 216 -13.38 -20.50 5.68
CA GLY A 216 -12.83 -20.47 7.03
C GLY A 216 -12.68 -21.83 7.68
N LEU A 217 -11.90 -21.86 8.75
CA LEU A 217 -11.71 -23.04 9.58
C LEU A 217 -12.89 -23.23 10.55
N PRO A 218 -13.22 -24.48 10.93
CA PRO A 218 -14.29 -24.74 11.89
C PRO A 218 -14.09 -23.98 13.21
N GLY A 219 -15.14 -23.32 13.70
CA GLY A 219 -15.12 -22.57 14.96
C GLY A 219 -14.40 -21.22 14.89
N GLN A 220 -14.08 -20.72 13.69
CA GLN A 220 -13.44 -19.43 13.48
C GLN A 220 -14.28 -18.53 12.59
N GLU A 221 -13.98 -17.22 12.65
CA GLU A 221 -14.55 -16.25 11.74
C GLU A 221 -14.13 -16.60 10.31
N LYS A 222 -15.12 -16.71 9.42
CA LYS A 222 -14.89 -16.99 8.00
C LYS A 222 -14.46 -15.70 7.30
N LYS A 223 -13.47 -15.81 6.42
CA LYS A 223 -13.09 -14.74 5.49
C LYS A 223 -14.13 -14.70 4.38
N GLU A 224 -14.78 -13.56 4.21
CA GLU A 224 -15.85 -13.35 3.25
C GLU A 224 -15.40 -12.41 2.13
N SER A 225 -15.81 -12.68 0.90
CA SER A 225 -15.73 -11.72 -0.21
C SER A 225 -17.03 -11.71 -0.97
N ARG A 226 -17.44 -10.50 -1.39
CA ARG A 226 -18.75 -10.24 -2.00
C ARG A 226 -18.60 -9.66 -3.38
N LEU A 227 -19.43 -10.16 -4.28
CA LEU A 227 -19.61 -9.67 -5.63
C LEU A 227 -21.00 -9.04 -5.73
N PHE A 228 -21.05 -7.80 -6.21
CA PHE A 228 -22.30 -7.10 -6.49
C PHE A 228 -22.50 -7.08 -8.01
N LEU A 229 -23.57 -7.72 -8.48
CA LEU A 229 -23.90 -7.83 -9.91
C LEU A 229 -24.99 -6.80 -10.27
N SER A 230 -24.84 -5.57 -9.77
CA SER A 230 -25.75 -4.47 -10.09
C SER A 230 -25.09 -3.53 -11.11
N ILE A 231 -25.23 -3.85 -12.39
CA ILE A 231 -25.25 -2.82 -13.42
C ILE A 231 -26.51 -3.06 -14.24
N SER A 232 -27.60 -2.37 -13.85
CA SER A 232 -28.76 -2.30 -14.72
C SER A 232 -28.39 -1.47 -15.96
N ALA A 233 -28.83 -1.87 -17.16
CA ALA A 233 -28.59 -1.09 -18.39
C ALA A 233 -29.01 0.39 -18.23
N LEU A 234 -30.05 0.64 -17.42
CA LEU A 234 -30.52 1.97 -17.03
C LEU A 234 -29.47 2.82 -16.27
N GLN A 235 -28.59 2.22 -15.48
CA GLN A 235 -27.52 2.94 -14.76
C GLN A 235 -26.35 3.30 -15.68
N VAL A 236 -26.05 2.47 -16.68
CA VAL A 236 -25.01 2.77 -17.69
C VAL A 236 -25.45 3.95 -18.54
N ASP A 237 -26.72 3.97 -18.98
CA ASP A 237 -27.26 5.07 -19.78
C ASP A 237 -27.34 6.38 -19.00
N ASP A 238 -27.71 6.33 -17.71
CA ASP A 238 -27.72 7.53 -16.85
C ASP A 238 -26.31 8.09 -16.62
N MET A 239 -25.32 7.21 -16.48
CA MET A 239 -23.92 7.59 -16.28
C MET A 239 -23.28 8.11 -17.57
N LYS A 240 -23.58 7.50 -18.73
CA LYS A 240 -23.20 8.03 -20.05
C LYS A 240 -23.80 9.42 -20.27
N ARG A 241 -25.09 9.61 -19.96
CA ARG A 241 -25.78 10.91 -20.08
C ARG A 241 -25.15 12.00 -19.22
N LYS A 242 -24.79 11.68 -17.97
CA LYS A 242 -24.11 12.61 -17.06
C LYS A 242 -22.71 12.99 -17.53
N LEU A 243 -21.98 12.04 -18.13
CA LEU A 243 -20.65 12.28 -18.69
C LEU A 243 -20.73 13.23 -19.90
N GLU A 244 -21.67 12.98 -20.81
CA GLU A 244 -21.95 13.86 -21.96
C GLU A 244 -22.38 15.27 -21.52
N GLU A 245 -23.19 15.38 -20.46
CA GLU A 245 -23.59 16.68 -19.90
C GLU A 245 -22.40 17.46 -19.32
N MET A 246 -21.50 16.79 -18.59
CA MET A 246 -20.29 17.41 -18.04
C MET A 246 -19.33 17.86 -19.15
N GLU A 247 -19.14 17.04 -20.19
CA GLU A 247 -18.30 17.38 -21.34
C GLU A 247 -18.84 18.59 -22.11
N ASN A 248 -20.15 18.63 -22.37
CA ASN A 248 -20.81 19.76 -23.02
C ASN A 248 -20.71 21.06 -22.20
N LYS A 249 -20.84 20.96 -20.87
CA LYS A 249 -20.69 22.10 -19.96
C LYS A 249 -19.25 22.62 -19.94
N SER A 250 -18.26 21.72 -20.00
CA SER A 250 -16.84 22.07 -20.11
C SER A 250 -16.53 22.80 -21.43
N LYS A 251 -16.93 22.23 -22.57
CA LYS A 251 -16.79 22.86 -23.90
C LYS A 251 -17.46 24.23 -23.99
N THR A 252 -18.61 24.41 -23.34
CA THR A 252 -19.29 25.70 -23.27
C THR A 252 -18.48 26.74 -22.50
N ARG A 253 -17.89 26.36 -21.36
CA ARG A 253 -17.01 27.25 -20.56
C ARG A 253 -15.75 27.63 -21.34
N GLU A 254 -15.15 26.69 -22.07
CA GLU A 254 -14.00 26.93 -22.94
C GLU A 254 -14.32 27.93 -24.05
N ASN A 255 -15.43 27.73 -24.77
CA ASN A 255 -15.89 28.63 -25.83
C ASN A 255 -16.19 30.04 -25.32
N GLU A 256 -16.78 30.18 -24.13
CA GLU A 256 -17.02 31.47 -23.49
C GLU A 256 -15.71 32.18 -23.12
N LEU A 257 -14.71 31.45 -22.61
CA LEU A 257 -13.39 32.01 -22.31
C LEU A 257 -12.66 32.44 -23.59
N ARG A 258 -12.72 31.65 -24.67
CA ARG A 258 -12.15 32.01 -25.97
C ARG A 258 -12.79 33.27 -26.55
N ARG A 259 -14.09 33.47 -26.40
CA ARG A 259 -14.76 34.72 -26.80
C ARG A 259 -14.27 35.93 -26.00
N ARG A 260 -14.10 35.77 -24.68
CA ARG A 260 -13.53 36.83 -23.83
C ARG A 260 -12.10 37.16 -24.18
N LEU A 261 -11.29 36.14 -24.50
CA LEU A 261 -9.92 36.30 -24.96
C LEU A 261 -9.88 37.09 -26.28
N ALA A 262 -10.66 36.68 -27.28
CA ALA A 262 -10.75 37.39 -28.56
C ALA A 262 -11.24 38.84 -28.40
N ALA A 263 -12.20 39.09 -27.49
CA ALA A 263 -12.66 40.45 -27.20
C ALA A 263 -11.56 41.30 -26.53
N SER A 264 -10.76 40.72 -25.62
CA SER A 264 -9.63 41.41 -25.01
C SER A 264 -8.48 41.66 -25.99
N GLU A 265 -8.17 40.71 -26.88
CA GLU A 265 -7.18 40.88 -27.93
C GLU A 265 -7.57 42.01 -28.90
N ALA A 266 -8.84 42.05 -29.32
CA ALA A 266 -9.36 43.13 -30.15
C ALA A 266 -9.33 44.50 -29.46
N GLU A 267 -9.48 44.55 -28.13
CA GLU A 267 -9.32 45.78 -27.34
C GLU A 267 -7.85 46.23 -27.32
N VAL A 268 -6.92 45.31 -27.07
CA VAL A 268 -5.47 45.56 -27.08
C VAL A 268 -5.03 46.08 -28.44
N GLU A 269 -5.50 45.44 -29.53
CA GLU A 269 -5.19 45.87 -30.90
C GLU A 269 -5.78 47.25 -31.22
N ARG A 270 -6.99 47.56 -30.73
CA ARG A 270 -7.59 48.88 -30.88
C ARG A 270 -6.77 49.96 -30.17
N VAL A 271 -6.39 49.73 -28.91
CA VAL A 271 -5.54 50.64 -28.12
C VAL A 271 -4.17 50.81 -28.78
N ALA A 272 -3.59 49.74 -29.32
CA ALA A 272 -2.32 49.78 -30.04
C ALA A 272 -2.38 50.58 -31.37
N ASN A 273 -3.56 50.71 -31.98
CA ASN A 273 -3.75 51.39 -33.27
C ASN A 273 -4.35 52.81 -33.16
N THR A 274 -4.98 53.20 -32.05
CA THR A 274 -5.61 54.53 -31.89
C THR A 274 -4.69 55.59 -31.28
N GLY A 275 -3.51 55.22 -30.77
CA GLY A 275 -2.60 56.17 -30.16
C GLY A 275 -1.68 56.90 -31.16
N PRO A 276 -1.48 58.25 -31.07
CA PRO A 276 -0.44 58.99 -31.81
C PRO A 276 1.00 58.63 -31.40
N TRP A 277 1.16 57.60 -30.58
CA TRP A 277 2.39 57.13 -29.96
C TRP A 277 3.38 56.62 -30.99
N LYS A 278 2.94 55.96 -32.07
CA LYS A 278 3.87 55.49 -33.10
C LYS A 278 4.62 56.65 -33.76
N GLU A 279 3.97 57.78 -34.01
CA GLU A 279 4.62 58.97 -34.59
C GLU A 279 5.38 59.76 -33.52
N ARG A 280 4.81 59.93 -32.31
CA ARG A 280 5.45 60.68 -31.22
C ARG A 280 6.66 59.97 -30.62
N PHE A 281 6.67 58.64 -30.58
CA PHE A 281 7.81 57.85 -30.14
C PHE A 281 8.96 57.94 -31.15
N ILE A 282 8.68 57.97 -32.45
CA ILE A 282 9.69 58.24 -33.50
C ILE A 282 10.23 59.67 -33.35
N VAL A 283 9.36 60.67 -33.11
CA VAL A 283 9.78 62.07 -32.92
C VAL A 283 10.62 62.22 -31.64
N CYS A 284 10.23 61.62 -30.52
CA CYS A 284 11.02 61.60 -29.28
C CYS A 284 12.35 60.86 -29.44
N LEU A 285 12.38 59.72 -30.14
CA LEU A 285 13.62 58.99 -30.44
C LEU A 285 14.56 59.82 -31.33
N CYS A 286 14.02 60.52 -32.34
CA CYS A 286 14.77 61.42 -33.20
C CYS A 286 15.31 62.63 -32.42
N LEU A 287 14.51 63.25 -31.55
CA LEU A 287 14.96 64.35 -30.68
C LEU A 287 16.02 63.88 -29.68
N TRP A 288 15.89 62.67 -29.14
CA TRP A 288 16.89 62.05 -28.27
C TRP A 288 18.21 61.76 -29.01
N LEU A 289 18.14 61.26 -30.25
CA LEU A 289 19.34 61.07 -31.09
C LEU A 289 19.97 62.42 -31.50
N LEU A 290 19.16 63.44 -31.79
CA LEU A 290 19.64 64.80 -32.08
C LEU A 290 20.33 65.43 -30.86
N THR A 291 19.78 65.28 -29.66
CA THR A 291 20.43 65.77 -28.44
C THR A 291 21.73 65.03 -28.16
N LEU A 292 21.78 63.70 -28.34
CA LEU A 292 23.02 62.92 -28.25
C LEU A 292 24.08 63.38 -29.26
N THR A 293 23.68 63.67 -30.50
CA THR A 293 24.61 64.16 -31.52
C THR A 293 25.10 65.58 -31.22
N VAL A 294 24.26 66.48 -30.71
CA VAL A 294 24.67 67.82 -30.25
C VAL A 294 25.60 67.74 -29.04
N ILE A 295 25.35 66.85 -28.09
CA ILE A 295 26.25 66.64 -26.93
C ILE A 295 27.60 66.10 -27.40
N LEU A 296 27.63 65.12 -28.31
CA LEU A 296 28.86 64.63 -28.95
C LEU A 296 29.58 65.75 -29.69
N PHE A 297 28.85 66.59 -30.44
CA PHE A 297 29.40 67.72 -31.17
C PHE A 297 29.99 68.78 -30.24
N LEU A 298 29.31 69.12 -29.14
CA LEU A 298 29.83 70.01 -28.10
C LEU A 298 31.06 69.41 -27.39
N HIS A 299 31.08 68.10 -27.16
CA HIS A 299 32.25 67.40 -26.60
C HIS A 299 33.45 67.44 -27.57
N LEU A 300 33.21 67.30 -28.87
CA LEU A 300 34.23 67.45 -29.92
C LEU A 300 34.69 68.91 -30.06
N TYR A 301 33.76 69.86 -30.02
CA TYR A 301 34.04 71.30 -30.11
C TYR A 301 34.87 71.79 -28.90
N LYS A 302 34.59 71.25 -27.71
CA LYS A 302 35.38 71.47 -26.49
C LYS A 302 36.78 70.85 -26.57
N LYS A 303 36.97 69.82 -27.41
CA LYS A 303 38.27 69.16 -27.68
C LYS A 303 39.14 69.95 -28.70
N VAL A 304 38.55 70.86 -29.48
CA VAL A 304 39.23 71.65 -30.53
C VAL A 304 39.59 73.09 -30.10
N GLY A 305 39.22 73.50 -28.88
CA GLY A 305 39.89 74.58 -28.14
C GLY A 305 39.83 75.99 -28.72
N PHE A 306 38.77 76.75 -28.41
CA PHE A 306 38.76 78.22 -28.54
C PHE A 306 38.00 78.89 -27.36
N MET A 307 38.75 79.74 -26.65
CA MET A 307 38.51 80.76 -25.59
C MET A 307 37.35 80.70 -24.53
N LYS A 308 37.82 80.97 -23.29
CA LYS A 308 37.19 81.37 -22.01
C LYS A 308 36.06 82.42 -22.08
N SER A 309 34.98 82.21 -21.32
CA SER A 309 34.60 83.04 -20.14
C SER A 309 33.36 82.45 -19.44
N LYS A 310 33.26 82.74 -18.14
CA LYS A 310 32.39 82.16 -17.10
C LYS A 310 30.89 82.39 -17.31
N ASP A 311 30.08 81.41 -16.89
CA ASP A 311 29.06 81.63 -15.87
C ASP A 311 28.52 80.29 -15.31
N SER A 312 28.49 80.22 -13.97
CA SER A 312 27.96 79.09 -13.21
C SER A 312 26.43 79.17 -13.17
N LYS A 313 25.76 78.40 -14.02
CA LYS A 313 24.37 77.97 -13.82
C LYS A 313 24.29 76.46 -13.99
N GLN A 314 24.03 75.76 -12.89
CA GLN A 314 23.46 74.41 -12.89
C GLN A 314 22.48 74.30 -11.73
N ALA A 315 21.29 74.82 -11.98
CA ALA A 315 20.06 74.50 -11.28
C ALA A 315 18.95 74.55 -12.35
N ALA A 316 18.84 73.45 -13.11
CA ALA A 316 17.72 73.08 -13.97
C ALA A 316 18.10 71.76 -14.65
N LEU A 317 18.23 70.71 -13.82
CA LEU A 317 18.17 69.33 -14.26
C LEU A 317 16.90 68.79 -13.60
N LYS A 318 15.97 68.27 -14.42
CA LYS A 318 14.54 68.01 -14.15
C LYS A 318 13.65 69.22 -14.41
N ASP A 319 13.27 69.39 -15.66
CA ASP A 319 11.85 69.45 -16.08
C ASP A 319 11.79 69.88 -17.55
N GLU A 320 12.20 68.98 -18.44
CA GLU A 320 11.87 69.09 -19.87
C GLU A 320 11.93 67.71 -20.58
N THR A 321 11.44 66.67 -19.90
CA THR A 321 10.99 65.42 -20.51
C THR A 321 9.52 65.24 -20.15
N GLY A 322 8.67 66.12 -20.66
CA GLY A 322 7.22 66.00 -20.52
C GLY A 322 6.68 64.94 -21.47
N CYS A 323 6.72 63.66 -21.06
CA CYS A 323 5.67 62.72 -21.42
C CYS A 323 4.46 63.07 -20.56
N SER A 324 3.28 63.27 -21.16
CA SER A 324 2.09 63.73 -20.43
C SER A 324 1.59 62.64 -19.46
N GLU A 325 0.95 63.03 -18.36
CA GLU A 325 0.29 62.09 -17.42
C GLU A 325 -0.77 61.20 -18.11
N GLU A 326 -1.33 61.64 -19.24
CA GLU A 326 -2.20 60.84 -20.12
C GLU A 326 -1.48 59.66 -20.77
N GLU A 327 -0.17 59.79 -21.05
CA GLU A 327 0.63 58.72 -21.63
C GLU A 327 0.87 57.61 -20.59
N GLU A 328 1.36 57.93 -19.40
CA GLU A 328 1.55 56.92 -18.33
C GLU A 328 0.24 56.17 -17.98
N GLY A 329 -0.91 56.85 -18.03
CA GLY A 329 -2.23 56.22 -17.82
C GLY A 329 -2.61 55.19 -18.89
N LEU A 330 -2.34 55.47 -20.16
CA LEU A 330 -2.58 54.56 -21.29
C LEU A 330 -1.63 53.36 -21.30
N MET A 331 -0.37 53.55 -20.89
CA MET A 331 0.58 52.44 -20.72
C MET A 331 0.18 51.51 -19.58
N MET A 332 -0.24 52.05 -18.43
CA MET A 332 -0.80 51.24 -17.33
C MET A 332 -2.07 50.48 -17.76
N GLN A 333 -2.91 51.09 -18.59
CA GLN A 333 -4.10 50.43 -19.14
C GLN A 333 -3.75 49.31 -20.12
N TYR A 334 -2.74 49.50 -20.97
CA TYR A 334 -2.22 48.48 -21.89
C TYR A 334 -1.62 47.29 -21.14
N GLU A 335 -0.74 47.54 -20.16
CA GLU A 335 -0.13 46.48 -19.33
C GLU A 335 -1.20 45.69 -18.55
N GLY A 336 -2.18 46.37 -17.97
CA GLY A 336 -3.29 45.71 -17.27
C GLY A 336 -4.23 44.90 -18.18
N LEU A 337 -4.38 45.30 -19.45
CA LEU A 337 -5.09 44.50 -20.45
C LEU A 337 -4.26 43.29 -20.91
N GLN A 338 -2.95 43.47 -21.11
CA GLN A 338 -2.03 42.39 -21.48
C GLN A 338 -1.95 41.31 -20.39
N GLU A 339 -1.95 41.69 -19.11
CA GLU A 339 -2.00 40.74 -18.00
C GLU A 339 -3.31 39.93 -17.99
N LYS A 340 -4.43 40.57 -18.31
CA LYS A 340 -5.74 39.88 -18.42
C LYS A 340 -5.77 38.90 -19.59
N VAL A 341 -5.17 39.24 -20.74
CA VAL A 341 -5.00 38.35 -21.89
C VAL A 341 -4.18 37.12 -21.49
N ASN A 342 -2.99 37.32 -20.94
CA ASN A 342 -2.10 36.24 -20.50
C ASN A 342 -2.77 35.31 -19.46
N LYS A 343 -3.55 35.87 -18.53
CA LYS A 343 -4.31 35.12 -17.52
C LYS A 343 -5.47 34.31 -18.12
N ASN A 344 -6.09 34.78 -19.19
CA ASN A 344 -7.15 34.05 -19.88
C ASN A 344 -6.58 32.95 -20.78
N GLU A 345 -5.48 33.20 -21.48
CA GLU A 345 -4.77 32.18 -22.28
C GLU A 345 -4.33 30.97 -21.44
N THR A 346 -3.76 31.23 -20.27
CA THR A 346 -3.34 30.17 -19.34
C THR A 346 -4.52 29.33 -18.84
N LYS A 347 -5.67 29.95 -18.57
CA LYS A 347 -6.90 29.23 -18.20
C LYS A 347 -7.45 28.37 -19.33
N VAL A 348 -7.42 28.86 -20.57
CA VAL A 348 -7.86 28.10 -21.75
C VAL A 348 -6.97 26.87 -21.94
N ARG A 349 -5.65 27.03 -21.89
CA ARG A 349 -4.70 25.91 -22.03
C ARG A 349 -4.87 24.83 -20.96
N HIS A 350 -5.17 25.21 -19.72
CA HIS A 350 -5.47 24.25 -18.65
C HIS A 350 -6.76 23.47 -18.88
N LEU A 351 -7.79 24.11 -19.43
CA LEU A 351 -9.05 23.45 -19.76
C LEU A 351 -8.90 22.51 -20.96
N GLU A 352 -8.18 22.93 -22.00
CA GLU A 352 -7.88 22.11 -23.19
C GLU A 352 -7.15 20.82 -22.80
N ASN A 353 -6.07 20.92 -22.02
CA ASN A 353 -5.33 19.75 -21.54
C ASN A 353 -6.18 18.83 -20.65
N GLY A 354 -7.07 19.40 -19.83
CA GLY A 354 -8.01 18.63 -19.03
C GLY A 354 -9.06 17.90 -19.88
N ASN A 355 -9.52 18.54 -20.95
CA ASN A 355 -10.51 18.00 -21.87
C ASN A 355 -9.94 16.88 -22.75
N GLU A 356 -8.68 17.01 -23.21
CA GLU A 356 -7.99 15.93 -23.93
C GLU A 356 -7.83 14.67 -23.06
N GLY A 357 -7.43 14.83 -21.79
CA GLY A 357 -7.33 13.71 -20.86
C GLY A 357 -8.69 13.09 -20.47
N LEU A 358 -9.76 13.89 -20.46
CA LEU A 358 -11.13 13.37 -20.30
C LEU A 358 -11.57 12.59 -21.53
N GLN A 359 -11.30 13.10 -22.74
CA GLN A 359 -11.65 12.44 -24.00
C GLN A 359 -10.92 11.10 -24.15
N GLU A 360 -9.64 11.02 -23.77
CA GLU A 360 -8.87 9.78 -23.77
C GLU A 360 -9.51 8.73 -22.85
N LYS A 361 -9.88 9.12 -21.61
CA LYS A 361 -10.56 8.24 -20.65
C LYS A 361 -11.97 7.82 -21.11
N VAL A 362 -12.69 8.71 -21.79
CA VAL A 362 -13.99 8.39 -22.40
C VAL A 362 -13.82 7.37 -23.52
N ASN A 363 -12.85 7.58 -24.42
CA ASN A 363 -12.58 6.67 -25.52
C ASN A 363 -12.10 5.30 -25.02
N GLU A 364 -11.24 5.24 -24.00
CA GLU A 364 -10.84 3.99 -23.35
C GLU A 364 -12.03 3.25 -22.73
N SER A 365 -12.93 3.99 -22.06
CA SER A 365 -14.13 3.43 -21.45
C SER A 365 -15.15 2.95 -22.50
N GLN A 366 -15.34 3.70 -23.59
CA GLN A 366 -16.19 3.32 -24.71
C GLN A 366 -15.62 2.13 -25.48
N THR A 367 -14.30 2.01 -25.62
CA THR A 367 -13.65 0.85 -26.25
C THR A 367 -13.80 -0.40 -25.37
N LYS A 368 -13.71 -0.26 -24.04
CA LYS A 368 -13.98 -1.34 -23.09
C LYS A 368 -15.45 -1.79 -23.11
N VAL A 369 -16.40 -0.88 -23.35
CA VAL A 369 -17.84 -1.20 -23.48
C VAL A 369 -18.18 -1.75 -24.88
N GLY A 370 -17.59 -1.21 -25.94
CA GLY A 370 -17.78 -1.68 -27.32
C GLY A 370 -17.23 -3.09 -27.52
N ASN A 371 -16.09 -3.43 -26.92
CA ASN A 371 -15.59 -4.81 -26.90
C ASN A 371 -16.50 -5.79 -26.15
N VAL A 372 -17.43 -5.30 -25.31
CA VAL A 372 -18.48 -6.12 -24.66
C VAL A 372 -19.72 -6.25 -25.56
N GLU A 373 -19.96 -5.32 -26.48
CA GLU A 373 -21.08 -5.36 -27.44
C GLU A 373 -20.71 -6.05 -28.78
N ASP A 374 -19.47 -5.93 -29.27
CA ASP A 374 -19.02 -6.51 -30.55
C ASP A 374 -18.73 -8.02 -30.46
N GLN A 375 -18.50 -8.56 -29.26
CA GLN A 375 -18.47 -10.02 -29.06
C GLN A 375 -19.86 -10.68 -29.16
N ASN A 376 -20.93 -9.88 -29.28
CA ASN A 376 -22.31 -10.34 -29.45
C ASN A 376 -22.79 -10.40 -30.90
N THR A 377 -21.98 -9.99 -31.89
CA THR A 377 -22.38 -10.05 -33.32
C THR A 377 -21.23 -10.54 -34.22
N GLY A 378 -20.93 -11.84 -34.16
CA GLY A 378 -19.92 -12.44 -35.04
C GLY A 378 -19.95 -13.97 -35.05
N THR A 379 -20.95 -14.56 -35.71
CA THR A 379 -20.91 -15.97 -36.13
C THR A 379 -20.15 -16.10 -37.44
N GLU A 380 -18.96 -16.71 -37.42
CA GLU A 380 -18.52 -17.61 -38.49
C GLU A 380 -17.47 -18.62 -37.97
N VAL A 381 -17.59 -19.86 -38.45
CA VAL A 381 -16.97 -21.09 -37.95
C VAL A 381 -15.74 -21.42 -38.81
N ASP A 382 -14.58 -21.73 -38.19
CA ASP A 382 -13.75 -22.89 -38.59
C ASP A 382 -12.70 -23.24 -37.49
N PRO A 383 -12.42 -24.52 -37.18
CA PRO A 383 -11.52 -24.94 -36.10
C PRO A 383 -10.19 -25.53 -36.62
N GLU A 384 -9.04 -25.13 -36.05
CA GLU A 384 -8.01 -26.06 -35.54
C GLU A 384 -6.75 -25.34 -35.02
N ARG A 385 -6.38 -25.75 -33.79
CA ARG A 385 -5.03 -26.06 -33.27
C ARG A 385 -4.12 -24.95 -32.69
N ASP A 386 -4.04 -25.02 -31.36
CA ASP A 386 -2.88 -25.05 -30.45
C ASP A 386 -1.62 -24.20 -30.76
N GLN A 387 -1.27 -23.27 -29.85
CA GLN A 387 -0.28 -23.49 -28.77
C GLN A 387 0.07 -22.19 -28.03
N ALA A 388 0.03 -22.28 -26.70
CA ALA A 388 0.87 -21.62 -25.70
C ALA A 388 0.71 -20.11 -25.34
N MET A 389 0.73 -19.93 -24.00
CA MET A 389 0.98 -18.72 -23.19
C MET A 389 -0.16 -17.70 -23.05
N ASP A 390 -1.07 -18.06 -22.14
CA ASP A 390 -1.96 -17.12 -21.47
C ASP A 390 -1.16 -16.21 -20.52
N ARG A 391 -1.03 -14.93 -20.89
CA ARG A 391 -0.86 -13.83 -19.94
C ARG A 391 -2.26 -13.38 -19.53
N GLY A 392 -2.85 -14.10 -18.59
CA GLY A 392 -4.08 -13.69 -17.92
C GLY A 392 -3.85 -12.35 -17.22
N ARG A 393 -4.51 -11.31 -17.73
CA ARG A 393 -4.42 -9.95 -17.21
C ARG A 393 -5.21 -9.92 -15.90
N ASN A 394 -4.48 -9.85 -14.78
CA ASN A 394 -5.03 -9.54 -13.46
C ASN A 394 -5.91 -8.29 -13.54
N ILE A 395 -7.20 -8.42 -13.26
CA ILE A 395 -8.01 -7.29 -12.80
C ILE A 395 -7.76 -7.25 -11.30
N GLN A 396 -6.75 -6.49 -10.89
CA GLN A 396 -6.47 -6.19 -9.49
C GLN A 396 -7.55 -5.23 -8.97
N ASP A 397 -7.77 -5.24 -7.64
CA ASP A 397 -8.58 -4.25 -6.91
C ASP A 397 -8.27 -2.77 -7.28
N SER A 398 -7.14 -2.51 -7.95
CA SER A 398 -6.76 -1.23 -8.54
C SER A 398 -7.73 -0.68 -9.60
N ASP A 399 -8.53 -1.52 -10.26
CA ASP A 399 -9.41 -1.07 -11.35
C ASP A 399 -10.76 -0.52 -10.84
N VAL A 400 -11.22 -0.96 -9.66
CA VAL A 400 -12.40 -0.41 -8.99
C VAL A 400 -12.02 0.80 -8.14
N ASP A 401 -10.88 0.74 -7.44
CA ASP A 401 -10.30 1.91 -6.78
C ASP A 401 -9.98 3.02 -7.79
N GLY A 402 -9.52 2.68 -9.00
CA GLY A 402 -9.26 3.62 -10.09
C GLY A 402 -10.49 4.35 -10.63
N LEU A 403 -11.69 3.78 -10.52
CA LEU A 403 -12.96 4.41 -10.91
C LEU A 403 -13.46 5.40 -9.84
N THR A 404 -13.32 5.05 -8.56
CA THR A 404 -13.58 5.95 -7.43
C THR A 404 -12.55 7.07 -7.32
N ASP A 405 -11.28 6.80 -7.59
CA ASP A 405 -10.20 7.80 -7.64
C ASP A 405 -10.29 8.67 -8.90
N MET A 406 -10.83 8.17 -10.02
CA MET A 406 -11.19 9.00 -11.19
C MET A 406 -12.27 10.02 -10.83
N LEU A 407 -13.33 9.57 -10.15
CA LEU A 407 -14.42 10.44 -9.71
C LEU A 407 -13.95 11.46 -8.66
N CYS A 408 -13.01 11.10 -7.78
CA CYS A 408 -12.39 12.02 -6.82
C CYS A 408 -11.44 13.02 -7.51
N SER A 409 -10.63 12.58 -8.48
CA SER A 409 -9.72 13.46 -9.22
C SER A 409 -10.46 14.49 -10.09
N ILE A 410 -11.64 14.13 -10.61
CA ILE A 410 -12.53 15.04 -11.34
C ILE A 410 -13.21 16.03 -10.39
N LYS A 411 -13.50 15.62 -9.14
CA LYS A 411 -14.15 16.48 -8.13
C LYS A 411 -13.22 17.52 -7.50
N ILE A 412 -11.90 17.33 -7.57
CA ILE A 412 -10.91 18.30 -7.07
C ILE A 412 -10.85 19.56 -7.96
N GLN A 413 -11.44 19.55 -9.17
CA GLN A 413 -11.55 20.73 -10.02
C GLN A 413 -12.79 21.62 -9.72
N GLU A 414 -13.72 21.21 -8.86
CA GLU A 414 -14.85 22.05 -8.43
C GLU A 414 -14.97 22.04 -6.89
N ASP A 415 -14.82 23.20 -6.24
CA ASP A 415 -14.87 23.43 -4.79
C ASP A 415 -16.17 22.90 -4.11
N ALA A 416 -16.26 21.60 -3.81
CA ALA A 416 -17.30 21.03 -2.93
C ALA A 416 -16.85 19.76 -2.20
N LYS A 417 -17.13 19.70 -0.88
CA LYS A 417 -16.80 18.60 0.07
C LYS A 417 -17.28 17.22 -0.41
N CYS A 418 -16.38 16.23 -0.36
CA CYS A 418 -16.70 14.80 -0.52
C CYS A 418 -17.58 14.28 0.65
N PRO A 419 -18.55 13.39 0.40
CA PRO A 419 -19.26 12.67 1.46
C PRO A 419 -18.34 11.64 2.13
N LYS A 420 -18.41 11.55 3.46
CA LYS A 420 -17.64 10.58 4.26
C LYS A 420 -18.23 9.16 4.11
N ARG A 421 -17.34 8.17 4.07
CA ARG A 421 -17.63 6.73 4.20
C ARG A 421 -18.57 6.49 5.41
N LEU A 422 -19.64 5.73 5.17
CA LEU A 422 -20.43 5.03 6.19
C LEU A 422 -20.01 3.57 6.19
#